data_AF-A0A2M7ADF2-F1
#
_entry.id   AF-A0A2M7ADF2-F1
#
_cell.length_a   1.000
_cell.length_b   1.000
_cell.length_c   1.000
_cell.angle_alpha   90.00
_cell.angle_beta   90.00
_cell.angle_gamma   90.00
#
_symmetry.space_group_name_H-M   'P 1'
#
loop_
_entity.id
_entity.type
_entity.pdbx_description
1 polymer ?
#
loop_
_entity_poly.entity_id
_entity_poly.type
_entity_poly.pdbx_seq_one_letter_code
_entity_poly.pdbx_strand_id
1 'polypeptide(L)'
;MKNLGAGVCTDEEVDVLYIHPSKFTGRALYCRFPLSVVALMNLLKSKGYKVKGINYCLERFLNKRFDLRKYLKGKKYHLVVID
;
A
#
# COMPACT_ATOMS: atom_id res chain seq x y z
N MET A 1 14.29 -14.34 -6.33
CA MET A 1 13.84 -13.36 -5.32
C MET A 1 13.02 -12.29 -6.01
N LYS A 2 11.70 -12.23 -5.78
CA LYS A 2 10.82 -11.24 -6.41
C LYS A 2 11.00 -9.89 -5.71
N ASN A 3 11.36 -8.87 -6.48
CA ASN A 3 11.50 -7.49 -6.03
C ASN A 3 10.24 -7.02 -5.29
N LEU A 4 10.38 -6.71 -4.00
CA LEU A 4 9.44 -5.88 -3.26
C LEU A 4 9.62 -4.47 -3.82
N GLY A 5 8.76 -4.13 -4.80
CA GLY A 5 8.88 -2.93 -5.62
C GLY A 5 9.00 -1.67 -4.77
N ALA A 6 10.23 -1.16 -4.71
CA ALA A 6 10.52 0.22 -4.37
C ALA A 6 9.70 1.14 -5.28
N GLY A 7 9.17 2.22 -4.70
CA GLY A 7 8.21 3.13 -5.32
C GLY A 7 8.64 3.69 -6.68
N VAL A 8 8.28 2.97 -7.73
CA VAL A 8 8.16 3.49 -9.08
C VAL A 8 6.71 3.91 -9.24
N CYS A 9 6.49 5.15 -9.68
CA CYS A 9 5.20 5.59 -10.22
C CYS A 9 4.96 4.84 -11.54
N THR A 10 4.68 3.55 -11.47
CA THR A 10 4.15 2.82 -12.60
C THR A 10 2.67 3.14 -12.71
N ASP A 11 2.18 3.27 -13.93
CA ASP A 11 0.76 3.22 -14.30
C ASP A 11 0.19 1.81 -14.06
N GLU A 12 0.52 1.20 -12.92
CA GLU A 12 -0.14 0.00 -12.46
C GLU A 12 -1.60 0.36 -12.22
N GLU A 13 -2.46 -0.17 -13.08
CA GLU A 13 -3.89 -0.20 -12.88
C GLU A 13 -4.17 -1.01 -11.60
N VAL A 14 -4.77 -0.35 -10.61
CA VAL A 14 -5.07 -0.95 -9.31
C VAL A 14 -6.58 -0.85 -9.12
N ASP A 15 -7.25 -2.00 -9.05
CA ASP A 15 -8.69 -2.06 -8.77
C ASP A 15 -8.98 -1.66 -7.33
N VAL A 16 -8.18 -2.20 -6.39
CA VAL A 16 -8.37 -2.00 -4.95
C VAL A 16 -7.09 -1.50 -4.32
N LEU A 17 -7.16 -0.31 -3.72
CA LEU A 17 -6.07 0.25 -2.93
C LEU A 17 -6.41 0.23 -1.45
N TYR A 18 -5.57 -0.40 -0.65
CA TYR A 18 -5.62 -0.28 0.80
C TYR A 18 -4.52 0.67 1.30
N ILE A 19 -4.87 1.59 2.20
CA ILE A 19 -3.94 2.56 2.80
C ILE A 19 -4.01 2.43 4.32
N HIS A 20 -2.85 2.14 4.93
CA HIS A 20 -2.65 2.19 6.37
C HIS A 20 -1.95 3.49 6.79
N PRO A 21 -2.69 4.48 7.33
CA PRO A 21 -2.17 5.74 7.84
C PRO A 21 -1.61 5.56 9.26
N SER A 22 -0.61 4.70 9.44
CA SER A 22 0.07 4.63 10.74
C SER A 22 0.76 5.97 11.04
N LYS A 23 0.71 6.39 12.31
CA LYS A 23 1.57 7.44 12.86
C LYS A 23 2.85 6.80 13.36
N PHE A 24 4.00 7.29 12.89
CA PHE A 24 5.31 6.79 13.31
C PHE A 24 5.59 7.24 14.75
N THR A 25 5.52 6.34 15.74
CA THR A 25 5.78 6.66 17.16
C THR A 25 7.18 6.24 17.63
N GLY A 26 8.14 6.08 16.71
CA GLY A 26 9.57 6.00 17.06
C GLY A 26 10.13 4.61 17.35
N ARG A 27 9.33 3.53 17.32
CA ARG A 27 9.85 2.14 17.30
C ARG A 27 9.47 1.45 16.00
N ALA A 28 10.38 1.54 15.03
CA ALA A 28 10.26 1.10 13.65
C ALA A 28 10.10 -0.42 13.43
N LEU A 29 10.17 -1.25 14.48
CA LEU A 29 10.29 -2.71 14.30
C LEU A 29 8.99 -3.44 13.95
N TYR A 30 7.84 -2.78 14.05
CA TYR A 30 6.56 -3.41 13.71
C TYR A 30 5.70 -2.47 12.88
N CYS A 31 6.03 -2.33 11.59
CA CYS A 31 5.07 -1.87 10.59
C CYS A 31 3.92 -2.88 10.55
N ARG A 32 2.95 -2.73 11.47
CA ARG A 32 1.82 -3.62 11.61
C ARG A 32 0.83 -3.33 10.49
N PHE A 33 0.76 -4.20 9.51
CA PHE A 33 -0.49 -4.37 8.78
C PHE A 33 -1.41 -5.25 9.63
N PRO A 34 -2.71 -4.94 9.75
CA PRO A 34 -3.66 -5.88 10.32
C PRO A 34 -3.67 -7.16 9.50
N LEU A 35 -3.54 -8.32 10.14
CA LEU A 35 -3.58 -9.61 9.44
C LEU A 35 -4.90 -9.82 8.67
N SER A 36 -6.00 -9.28 9.20
CA SER A 36 -7.32 -9.28 8.54
C SER A 36 -7.29 -8.59 7.18
N VAL A 37 -6.57 -7.47 7.07
CA VAL A 37 -6.41 -6.73 5.82
C VAL A 37 -5.58 -7.54 4.84
N VAL A 38 -4.47 -8.13 5.30
CA VAL A 38 -3.64 -8.98 4.42
C VAL A 38 -4.46 -10.16 3.89
N ALA A 39 -5.28 -10.79 4.74
CA ALA A 39 -6.19 -11.86 4.33
C ALA A 39 -7.21 -11.38 3.29
N LEU A 40 -7.83 -10.21 3.49
CA LEU A 40 -8.76 -9.60 2.54
C LEU A 40 -8.08 -9.32 1.19
N MET A 41 -6.88 -8.73 1.21
CA MET A 41 -6.12 -8.45 -0.01
C MET A 41 -5.80 -9.73 -0.78
N ASN A 42 -5.43 -10.81 -0.08
CA ASN A 42 -5.15 -12.10 -0.71
C ASN A 42 -6.42 -12.74 -1.30
N LEU A 43 -7.56 -12.62 -0.63
CA LEU A 43 -8.85 -13.07 -1.14
C LEU A 43 -9.23 -12.31 -2.42
N LEU A 44 -9.10 -10.99 -2.43
CA LEU A 44 -9.40 -10.19 -3.61
C LEU A 44 -8.47 -10.53 -4.77
N LYS A 45 -7.18 -10.72 -4.50
CA LYS A 45 -6.22 -11.20 -5.52
C LYS A 45 -6.61 -12.58 -6.07
N SER A 46 -7.06 -13.51 -5.24
CA SER A 46 -7.49 -14.84 -5.70
C SER A 46 -8.78 -14.81 -6.54
N LYS A 47 -9.54 -13.71 -6.47
CA LYS A 47 -10.70 -13.43 -7.34
C LYS A 47 -10.35 -12.65 -8.61
N GLY A 48 -9.06 -12.35 -8.85
CA GLY A 48 -8.59 -11.69 -10.07
C GLY A 48 -8.49 -10.17 -9.98
N TYR A 49 -8.74 -9.55 -8.82
CA TYR A 49 -8.58 -8.11 -8.65
C TYR A 49 -7.09 -7.73 -8.53
N LYS A 50 -6.71 -6.61 -9.15
CA LYS A 50 -5.40 -5.96 -8.96
C LYS A 50 -5.41 -5.19 -7.64
N VAL A 51 -4.80 -5.75 -6.60
CA VAL A 51 -4.83 -5.18 -5.24
C VAL A 51 -3.46 -4.69 -4.77
N LYS A 52 -3.40 -3.46 -4.27
CA LYS A 52 -2.19 -2.84 -3.70
C LYS A 52 -2.45 -2.41 -2.26
N GLY A 53 -1.45 -2.59 -1.39
CA GLY A 53 -1.45 -2.07 -0.02
C GLY A 53 -0.32 -1.07 0.16
N ILE A 54 -0.62 0.04 0.83
CA ILE A 54 0.34 1.09 1.19
C ILE A 54 0.33 1.22 2.70
N ASN A 55 1.48 1.05 3.33
CA ASN A 55 1.67 1.49 4.71
C ASN A 55 2.51 2.75 4.67
N TYR A 56 1.89 3.89 4.94
CA TYR A 56 2.52 5.18 4.73
C TYR A 56 3.85 5.32 5.48
N CYS A 57 3.91 4.85 6.74
CA CYS A 57 5.15 4.86 7.51
C CYS A 57 6.24 3.97 6.90
N LEU A 58 5.87 2.76 6.47
CA LEU A 58 6.82 1.85 5.83
C LEU A 58 7.35 2.43 4.53
N GLU A 59 6.48 2.98 3.68
CA GLU A 59 6.88 3.62 2.41
C GLU A 59 7.82 4.80 2.66
N ARG A 60 7.53 5.63 3.68
CA ARG A 60 8.38 6.76 4.09
C ARG A 60 9.70 6.30 4.70
N PHE A 61 9.72 5.17 5.39
CA PHE A 61 10.92 4.58 5.99
C PHE A 61 11.84 4.02 4.90
N LEU A 62 11.29 3.26 3.95
CA LEU A 62 12.02 2.70 2.81
C LEU A 62 12.45 3.79 1.81
N ASN A 63 11.59 4.77 1.57
CA ASN A 63 11.83 5.89 0.68
C ASN A 63 11.42 7.21 1.36
N LYS A 64 12.41 7.95 1.87
CA LYS A 64 12.19 9.26 2.53
C LYS A 64 11.57 10.33 1.62
N ARG A 65 11.59 10.12 0.30
CA ARG A 65 10.97 11.01 -0.70
C ARG A 65 9.56 10.55 -1.10
N PHE A 66 9.06 9.45 -0.54
CA PHE A 66 7.69 9.02 -0.78
C PHE A 66 6.70 10.12 -0.38
N ASP A 67 5.77 10.39 -1.30
CA ASP A 67 4.71 11.39 -1.19
C ASP A 67 3.42 10.70 -1.64
N LEU A 68 2.52 10.46 -0.68
CA LEU A 68 1.27 9.77 -0.92
C LEU A 68 0.37 10.54 -1.89
N ARG A 69 0.34 11.88 -1.82
CA ARG A 69 -0.48 12.70 -2.70
C ARG A 69 -0.01 12.57 -4.14
N LYS A 70 1.31 12.63 -4.37
CA LYS A 70 1.88 12.42 -5.71
C LYS A 70 1.62 11.00 -6.21
N TYR A 71 1.73 10.00 -5.33
CA TYR A 71 1.45 8.61 -5.68
C TYR A 71 -0.01 8.40 -6.12
N LEU A 72 -0.97 9.02 -5.42
CA LEU A 72 -2.40 8.89 -5.71
C LEU A 72 -2.86 9.71 -6.93
N LYS A 73 -2.09 10.73 -7.33
CA LYS A 73 -2.48 11.66 -8.39
C LYS A 73 -2.59 10.95 -9.75
N GLY A 74 -3.73 11.13 -10.42
CA GLY A 74 -3.96 10.60 -11.77
C GLY A 74 -4.28 9.10 -11.83
N LYS A 75 -4.29 8.41 -10.69
CA LYS A 75 -4.68 7.00 -10.63
C LYS A 75 -6.19 6.86 -10.47
N LYS A 76 -6.78 5.88 -11.16
CA LYS A 76 -8.17 5.45 -10.97
C LYS A 76 -8.18 4.19 -10.11
N TYR A 77 -9.09 4.16 -9.14
CA TYR A 77 -9.32 3.03 -8.26
C TYR A 77 -10.82 2.72 -8.27
N HIS A 78 -11.19 1.45 -8.25
CA HIS A 78 -12.58 1.03 -8.06
C HIS A 78 -12.97 1.06 -6.57
N LEU A 79 -12.00 0.79 -5.68
CA LEU A 79 -12.20 0.84 -4.24
C LEU A 79 -10.93 1.34 -3.54
N VAL A 80 -11.09 2.25 -2.59
CA VAL A 80 -10.04 2.65 -1.64
C VAL A 80 -10.49 2.30 -0.24
N VAL A 81 -9.68 1.53 0.48
CA VAL A 81 -9.91 1.15 1.88
C VAL A 81 -8.87 1.85 2.74
N ILE A 82 -9.33 2.48 3.83
CA ILE A 82 -8.48 3.15 4.81
C ILE A 82 -8.83 2.57 6.18
N ASP A 83 -7.82 2.28 7.00
CA ASP A 83 -7.99 1.84 8.39
C ASP A 83 -7.32 2.75 9.42
#